data_AF-A0A4V1UEQ4-F1
#
_entry.id   AF-A0A4V1UEQ4-F1
#
_cell.length_a   1.000
_cell.length_b   1.000
_cell.length_c   1.000
_cell.angle_alpha   90.00
_cell.angle_beta   90.00
_cell.angle_gamma   90.00
#
_symmetry.space_group_name_H-M   'P 1'
#
loop_
_entity.id
_entity.type
_entity.pdbx_description
1 polymer ?
#
loop_
_entity_poly.entity_id
_entity_poly.type
_entity_poly.pdbx_seq_one_letter_code
_entity_poly.pdbx_strand_id
1 'polypeptide(L)'
;MPRSVLSVVIMCLVSAGSLFAQGRISVIPQPVSVTEASGSFSLNANTSVVVASPDLKNLGDYLTAQLDTATGLLVKTGASSSKNTIQLRLSGKTGSNKEAYQLNVTPTEIIITADSAAGLFYGIQTLLQLVPSKTSVKNAEFAVPAVSIYDYPRFAWRGAMLDVARHFFTMQQVKDFIDNMVRYKLNVMHFHLTDDQGWRLQIKSLPKLTEVGAWRPERTGKWGNTAKPSPSEPKTYGGFY
;
A
#
# COMPACT_ATOMS: atom_id res chain seq x y z
N MET A 1 -46.74 37.44 56.63
CA MET A 1 -47.00 36.56 55.47
C MET A 1 -45.69 36.41 54.68
N PRO A 2 -45.00 35.26 54.73
CA PRO A 2 -43.79 35.06 53.94
C PRO A 2 -44.18 34.60 52.53
N ARG A 3 -43.61 35.25 51.50
CA ARG A 3 -43.70 34.79 50.12
C ARG A 3 -42.50 33.89 49.84
N SER A 4 -42.79 32.62 49.58
CA SER A 4 -41.86 31.59 49.14
C SER A 4 -41.28 31.92 47.76
N VAL A 5 -39.94 31.90 47.66
CA VAL A 5 -39.23 31.93 46.38
C VAL A 5 -38.82 30.50 46.06
N LEU A 6 -39.42 29.91 45.04
CA LEU A 6 -39.13 28.56 44.55
C LEU A 6 -38.07 28.67 43.46
N SER A 7 -36.81 28.35 43.78
CA SER A 7 -35.74 28.24 42.80
C SER A 7 -35.84 26.91 42.07
N VAL A 8 -36.19 26.93 40.79
CA VAL A 8 -36.14 25.77 39.90
C VAL A 8 -34.73 25.66 39.34
N VAL A 9 -33.99 24.65 39.78
CA VAL A 9 -32.68 24.28 39.20
C VAL A 9 -32.95 23.33 38.02
N ILE A 10 -32.81 23.84 36.80
CA ILE A 10 -32.81 23.01 35.58
C ILE A 10 -31.41 22.39 35.45
N MET A 11 -31.31 21.11 35.77
CA MET A 11 -30.09 20.33 35.57
C MET A 11 -30.02 19.89 34.10
N CYS A 12 -29.28 20.62 33.28
CA CYS A 12 -28.93 20.19 31.93
C CYS A 12 -27.96 19.00 32.01
N LEU A 13 -28.49 17.79 31.80
CA LEU A 13 -27.71 16.60 31.47
C LEU A 13 -27.05 16.83 30.10
N VAL A 14 -25.84 17.38 30.10
CA VAL A 14 -24.97 17.34 28.93
C VAL A 14 -24.45 15.91 28.82
N SER A 15 -25.14 15.09 28.02
CA SER A 15 -24.60 13.83 27.55
C SER A 15 -23.35 14.15 26.72
N ALA A 16 -22.18 13.90 27.29
CA ALA A 16 -20.91 13.89 26.58
C ALA A 16 -20.92 12.70 25.61
N GLY A 17 -21.59 12.87 24.47
CA GLY A 17 -21.38 12.02 23.32
C GLY A 17 -19.95 12.26 22.86
N SER A 18 -19.11 11.21 22.93
CA SER A 18 -17.81 11.21 22.29
C SER A 18 -18.01 11.44 20.80
N LEU A 19 -17.92 12.69 20.35
CA LEU A 19 -17.72 13.04 18.96
C LEU A 19 -16.32 12.55 18.60
N PHE A 20 -16.23 11.30 18.16
CA PHE A 20 -15.10 10.91 17.34
C PHE A 20 -15.15 11.81 16.11
N ALA A 21 -14.21 12.75 16.02
CA ALA A 21 -13.96 13.45 14.79
C ALA A 21 -13.59 12.39 13.74
N GLN A 22 -14.58 11.95 12.96
CA GLN A 22 -14.36 11.07 11.84
C GLN A 22 -13.58 11.90 10.82
N GLY A 23 -12.25 11.76 10.85
CA GLY A 23 -11.40 12.29 9.80
C GLY A 23 -11.93 11.77 8.46
N ARG A 24 -12.08 12.66 7.48
CA ARG A 24 -12.51 12.26 6.13
C ARG A 24 -11.59 11.17 5.62
N ILE A 25 -12.17 10.15 4.99
CA ILE A 25 -11.43 9.07 4.37
C ILE A 25 -10.58 9.66 3.24
N SER A 26 -9.27 9.52 3.37
CA SER A 26 -8.28 10.05 2.42
C SER A 26 -7.42 8.91 1.90
N VAL A 27 -7.72 8.46 0.69
CA VAL A 27 -6.96 7.41 -0.02
C VAL A 27 -6.10 8.08 -1.09
N ILE A 28 -4.86 7.62 -1.24
CA ILE A 28 -3.92 8.11 -2.26
C ILE A 28 -3.48 6.94 -3.16
N PRO A 29 -3.65 7.01 -4.49
CA PRO A 29 -4.31 8.07 -5.25
C PRO A 29 -5.81 8.20 -4.93
N GLN A 30 -6.36 9.39 -5.17
CA GLN A 30 -7.79 9.68 -4.98
C GLN A 30 -8.64 8.72 -5.82
N PRO A 31 -9.52 7.92 -5.20
CA PRO A 31 -10.41 7.03 -5.94
C PRO A 31 -11.43 7.80 -6.77
N VAL A 32 -11.95 7.15 -7.83
CA VAL A 32 -13.03 7.69 -8.66
C VAL A 32 -14.27 8.06 -7.84
N SER A 33 -14.68 7.21 -6.89
CA SER A 33 -15.80 7.49 -5.99
C SER A 33 -15.54 6.96 -4.58
N VAL A 34 -15.91 7.76 -3.58
CA VAL A 34 -15.85 7.40 -2.16
C VAL A 34 -17.16 7.82 -1.49
N THR A 35 -17.84 6.88 -0.86
CA THR A 35 -19.07 7.12 -0.08
C THR A 35 -18.84 6.63 1.34
N GLU A 36 -18.65 7.57 2.27
CA GLU A 36 -18.48 7.27 3.69
C GLU A 36 -19.78 6.73 4.30
N ALA A 37 -19.66 5.81 5.23
CA ALA A 37 -20.76 5.24 5.99
C ALA A 37 -20.47 5.27 7.49
N SER A 38 -21.51 5.13 8.31
CA SER A 38 -21.36 5.10 9.77
C SER A 38 -20.79 3.77 10.25
N GLY A 39 -19.93 3.83 11.27
CA GLY A 39 -19.33 2.66 11.91
C GLY A 39 -17.97 2.26 11.34
N SER A 40 -17.48 1.11 11.79
CA SER A 40 -16.17 0.57 11.42
C SER A 40 -16.15 -0.94 11.54
N PHE A 41 -15.36 -1.59 10.68
CA PHE A 41 -15.00 -3.00 10.82
C PHE A 41 -13.90 -3.15 11.88
N SER A 42 -14.10 -4.05 12.83
CA SER A 42 -13.08 -4.39 13.84
C SER A 42 -12.18 -5.51 13.33
N LEU A 43 -10.97 -5.14 12.87
CA LEU A 43 -9.94 -6.10 12.47
C LEU A 43 -9.26 -6.67 13.72
N ASN A 44 -9.29 -7.99 13.88
CA ASN A 44 -8.77 -8.68 15.05
C ASN A 44 -8.29 -10.10 14.71
N ALA A 45 -7.79 -10.85 15.70
CA ALA A 45 -7.24 -12.20 15.49
C ALA A 45 -8.27 -13.24 15.01
N ASN A 46 -9.58 -12.97 15.13
CA ASN A 46 -10.64 -13.83 14.60
C ASN A 46 -11.04 -13.47 13.17
N THR A 47 -10.49 -12.38 12.61
CA THR A 47 -10.72 -12.03 11.22
C THR A 47 -10.13 -13.12 10.32
N SER A 48 -10.86 -13.48 9.26
CA SER A 48 -10.37 -14.39 8.23
C SER A 48 -10.42 -13.78 6.84
N VAL A 49 -9.40 -14.05 6.04
CA VAL A 49 -9.38 -13.71 4.61
C VAL A 49 -10.01 -14.87 3.84
N VAL A 50 -11.07 -14.59 3.09
CA VAL A 50 -11.79 -15.58 2.29
C VAL A 50 -11.52 -15.29 0.81
N VAL A 51 -10.99 -16.29 0.12
CA VAL A 51 -10.77 -16.23 -1.33
C VAL A 51 -11.80 -17.11 -2.05
N ALA A 52 -12.46 -16.57 -3.05
CA ALA A 52 -13.55 -17.28 -3.74
C ALA A 52 -13.09 -18.39 -4.71
N SER A 53 -11.81 -18.40 -5.10
CA SER A 53 -11.22 -19.36 -6.04
C SER A 53 -9.78 -19.70 -5.63
N PRO A 54 -9.31 -20.94 -5.83
CA PRO A 54 -7.90 -21.33 -5.68
C PRO A 54 -6.92 -20.41 -6.43
N ASP A 55 -7.30 -19.85 -7.58
CA ASP A 55 -6.45 -18.95 -8.38
C ASP A 55 -6.12 -17.64 -7.66
N LEU A 56 -6.89 -17.30 -6.62
CA LEU A 56 -6.70 -16.10 -5.80
C LEU A 56 -5.87 -16.37 -4.55
N LYS A 57 -5.37 -17.59 -4.35
CA LYS A 57 -4.60 -17.96 -3.15
C LYS A 57 -3.44 -17.00 -2.90
N ASN A 58 -2.67 -16.65 -3.93
CA ASN A 58 -1.53 -15.74 -3.80
C ASN A 58 -1.95 -14.33 -3.33
N LEU A 59 -3.13 -13.84 -3.73
CA LEU A 59 -3.65 -12.56 -3.25
C LEU A 59 -4.12 -12.64 -1.80
N GLY A 60 -4.74 -13.76 -1.42
CA GLY A 60 -5.09 -14.04 -0.03
C GLY A 60 -3.86 -14.06 0.87
N ASP A 61 -2.83 -14.83 0.49
CA ASP A 61 -1.56 -14.93 1.21
C ASP A 61 -0.82 -13.58 1.27
N TYR A 62 -0.85 -12.81 0.18
CA TYR A 62 -0.28 -11.46 0.16
C TYR A 62 -1.00 -10.54 1.15
N LEU A 63 -2.34 -10.53 1.13
CA LEU A 63 -3.12 -9.69 2.04
C LEU A 63 -2.88 -10.07 3.50
N THR A 64 -2.87 -11.35 3.86
CA THR A 64 -2.61 -11.78 5.24
C THR A 64 -1.23 -11.34 5.71
N ALA A 65 -0.19 -11.48 4.88
CA ALA A 65 1.16 -11.03 5.20
C ALA A 65 1.26 -9.51 5.38
N GLN A 66 0.55 -8.73 4.56
CA GLN A 66 0.50 -7.26 4.69
C GLN A 66 -0.25 -6.82 5.94
N LEU A 67 -1.36 -7.48 6.29
CA LEU A 67 -2.09 -7.21 7.53
C LEU A 67 -1.25 -7.51 8.76
N ASP A 68 -0.52 -8.63 8.78
CA ASP A 68 0.41 -8.95 9.87
C ASP A 68 1.51 -7.87 9.98
N THR A 69 2.10 -7.46 8.86
CA THR A 69 3.11 -6.38 8.86
C THR A 69 2.57 -5.07 9.43
N ALA A 70 1.34 -4.69 9.05
CA ALA A 70 0.70 -3.44 9.47
C ALA A 70 0.21 -3.46 10.93
N THR A 71 -0.26 -4.61 11.41
CA THR A 71 -1.03 -4.72 12.66
C THR A 71 -0.41 -5.65 13.71
N GLY A 72 0.42 -6.61 13.31
CA GLY A 72 0.90 -7.73 14.12
C GLY A 72 -0.14 -8.84 14.35
N LEU A 73 -1.29 -8.77 13.66
CA LEU A 73 -2.34 -9.79 13.75
C LEU A 73 -2.06 -10.93 12.76
N LEU A 74 -2.02 -12.15 13.28
CA LEU A 74 -1.89 -13.37 12.48
C LEU A 74 -3.23 -13.78 11.86
N VAL A 75 -3.73 -12.96 10.94
CA VAL A 75 -4.93 -13.23 10.14
C VAL A 75 -4.66 -14.41 9.21
N LYS A 76 -5.59 -15.37 9.16
CA LYS A 76 -5.45 -16.57 8.33
C LYS A 76 -6.41 -16.54 7.15
N THR A 77 -6.01 -17.21 6.07
CA THR A 77 -6.95 -17.61 5.03
C THR A 77 -7.87 -18.69 5.57
N GLY A 78 -9.18 -18.56 5.39
CA GLY A 78 -10.18 -19.48 5.97
C GLY A 78 -11.34 -19.78 5.03
N ALA A 79 -12.10 -20.82 5.39
CA ALA A 79 -13.37 -21.12 4.74
C ALA A 79 -14.42 -20.03 5.04
N SER A 80 -15.37 -19.84 4.14
CA SER A 80 -16.39 -18.79 4.22
C SER A 80 -17.16 -18.84 5.54
N SER A 81 -17.00 -17.81 6.38
CA SER A 81 -17.87 -17.53 7.53
C SER A 81 -18.73 -16.29 7.24
N SER A 82 -19.86 -16.13 7.93
CA SER A 82 -20.80 -15.02 7.68
C SER A 82 -20.45 -13.72 8.40
N LYS A 83 -19.43 -13.69 9.27
CA LYS A 83 -19.07 -12.50 10.07
C LYS A 83 -17.57 -12.41 10.31
N ASN A 84 -17.05 -11.19 10.36
CA ASN A 84 -15.63 -10.88 10.59
C ASN A 84 -14.73 -11.47 9.49
N THR A 85 -15.08 -11.19 8.23
CA THR A 85 -14.34 -11.68 7.07
C THR A 85 -13.89 -10.54 6.16
N ILE A 86 -12.77 -10.77 5.48
CA ILE A 86 -12.31 -9.97 4.34
C ILE A 86 -12.39 -10.85 3.11
N GLN A 87 -13.23 -10.50 2.15
CA GLN A 87 -13.57 -11.35 1.02
C GLN A 87 -13.00 -10.81 -0.29
N LEU A 88 -12.26 -11.65 -1.02
CA LEU A 88 -11.77 -11.36 -2.36
C LEU A 88 -12.61 -12.14 -3.38
N ARG A 89 -13.39 -11.41 -4.21
CA ARG A 89 -14.39 -12.02 -5.11
C ARG A 89 -14.23 -11.54 -6.55
N LEU A 90 -14.11 -12.47 -7.49
CA LEU A 90 -14.29 -12.14 -8.90
C LEU A 90 -15.79 -12.02 -9.19
N SER A 91 -16.22 -10.90 -9.78
CA SER A 91 -17.65 -10.60 -9.94
C SER A 91 -18.11 -10.50 -11.40
N GLY A 92 -17.22 -10.14 -12.34
CA GLY A 92 -17.55 -9.92 -13.75
C GLY A 92 -18.47 -8.71 -13.99
N LYS A 93 -18.55 -7.78 -13.03
CA LYS A 93 -19.52 -6.68 -12.97
C LYS A 93 -18.89 -5.32 -12.63
N THR A 94 -17.56 -5.21 -12.59
CA THR A 94 -16.86 -3.95 -12.23
C THR A 94 -16.52 -3.07 -13.43
N GLY A 95 -16.80 -3.53 -14.65
CA GLY A 95 -16.76 -2.77 -15.88
C GLY A 95 -15.81 -3.35 -16.92
N SER A 96 -15.49 -2.60 -17.97
CA SER A 96 -14.58 -3.06 -19.03
C SER A 96 -13.10 -2.97 -18.62
N ASN A 97 -12.75 -2.16 -17.63
CA ASN A 97 -11.37 -1.98 -17.18
C ASN A 97 -10.95 -3.13 -16.26
N LYS A 98 -9.89 -3.86 -16.64
CA LYS A 98 -9.40 -5.01 -15.87
C LYS A 98 -8.79 -4.63 -14.51
N GLU A 99 -8.36 -3.38 -14.33
CA GLU A 99 -7.81 -2.87 -13.08
C GLU A 99 -8.89 -2.23 -12.18
N ALA A 100 -10.16 -2.22 -12.60
CA ALA A 100 -11.26 -1.70 -11.79
C ALA A 100 -11.58 -2.61 -10.59
N TYR A 101 -12.02 -2.00 -9.49
CA TYR A 101 -12.50 -2.72 -8.31
C TYR A 101 -13.57 -1.92 -7.55
N GLN A 102 -14.31 -2.63 -6.72
CA GLN A 102 -15.15 -2.06 -5.68
C GLN A 102 -14.72 -2.61 -4.32
N LEU A 103 -14.55 -1.71 -3.34
CA LEU A 103 -14.27 -2.03 -1.95
C LEU A 103 -15.46 -1.57 -1.10
N ASN A 104 -16.05 -2.49 -0.35
CA ASN A 104 -17.12 -2.20 0.60
C ASN A 104 -16.68 -2.65 2.00
N VAL A 105 -16.59 -1.70 2.93
CA VAL A 105 -16.31 -1.94 4.34
C VAL A 105 -17.60 -1.69 5.12
N THR A 106 -18.02 -2.70 5.87
CA THR A 106 -19.16 -2.65 6.78
C THR A 106 -18.71 -3.06 8.19
N PRO A 107 -19.49 -2.81 9.25
CA PRO A 107 -19.13 -3.28 10.59
C PRO A 107 -18.94 -4.81 10.71
N THR A 108 -19.51 -5.60 9.80
CA THR A 108 -19.50 -7.07 9.88
C THR A 108 -18.54 -7.74 8.90
N GLU A 109 -18.24 -7.11 7.77
CA GLU A 109 -17.38 -7.67 6.72
C GLU A 109 -16.75 -6.59 5.83
N ILE A 110 -15.65 -6.99 5.18
CA ILE A 110 -15.01 -6.24 4.09
C ILE A 110 -15.13 -7.09 2.82
N ILE A 111 -15.57 -6.50 1.72
CA ILE A 111 -15.64 -7.17 0.42
C ILE A 111 -14.89 -6.34 -0.62
N ILE A 112 -13.95 -7.00 -1.32
CA ILE A 112 -13.31 -6.47 -2.52
C ILE A 112 -13.78 -7.30 -3.71
N THR A 113 -14.44 -6.64 -4.67
CA THR A 113 -14.88 -7.23 -5.94
C THR A 113 -14.14 -6.63 -7.12
N ALA A 114 -13.77 -7.46 -8.09
CA ALA A 114 -13.19 -7.02 -9.37
C ALA A 114 -13.46 -8.04 -10.48
N ASP A 115 -13.08 -7.69 -11.71
CA ASP A 115 -13.21 -8.57 -12.88
C ASP A 115 -11.86 -9.24 -13.25
N SER A 116 -10.80 -8.93 -12.51
CA SER A 116 -9.49 -9.57 -12.65
C SER A 116 -8.71 -9.56 -11.32
N ALA A 117 -7.63 -10.36 -11.28
CA ALA A 117 -6.69 -10.36 -10.17
C ALA A 117 -6.01 -8.98 -9.96
N ALA A 118 -5.77 -8.21 -11.03
CA ALA A 118 -5.16 -6.88 -10.92
C ALA A 118 -6.10 -5.88 -10.22
N GLY A 119 -7.40 -5.91 -10.54
CA GLY A 119 -8.40 -5.10 -9.83
C GLY A 119 -8.48 -5.46 -8.35
N LEU A 120 -8.54 -6.76 -8.02
CA LEU A 120 -8.50 -7.22 -6.62
C LEU A 120 -7.24 -6.73 -5.90
N PHE A 121 -6.09 -6.81 -6.57
CA PHE A 121 -4.82 -6.36 -6.02
C PHE A 121 -4.81 -4.86 -5.68
N TYR A 122 -5.34 -4.00 -6.55
CA TYR A 122 -5.45 -2.57 -6.24
C TYR A 122 -6.49 -2.26 -5.16
N GLY A 123 -7.57 -3.05 -5.10
CA GLY A 123 -8.52 -2.99 -3.99
C GLY A 123 -7.87 -3.32 -2.65
N ILE A 124 -6.97 -4.32 -2.62
CA ILE A 124 -6.14 -4.63 -1.45
C ILE A 124 -5.27 -3.43 -1.08
N GLN A 125 -4.59 -2.79 -2.04
CA GLN A 125 -3.77 -1.60 -1.75
C GLN A 125 -4.58 -0.47 -1.10
N THR A 126 -5.82 -0.26 -1.55
CA THR A 126 -6.72 0.72 -0.92
C THR A 126 -7.13 0.30 0.48
N LEU A 127 -7.50 -0.97 0.68
CA LEU A 127 -7.82 -1.47 2.02
C LEU A 127 -6.65 -1.28 2.99
N LEU A 128 -5.42 -1.58 2.57
CA LEU A 128 -4.22 -1.43 3.41
C LEU A 128 -3.96 0.02 3.84
N GLN A 129 -4.40 1.02 3.07
CA GLN A 129 -4.35 2.43 3.49
C GLN A 129 -5.41 2.80 4.53
N LEU A 130 -6.53 2.08 4.54
CA LEU A 130 -7.61 2.26 5.53
C LEU A 130 -7.34 1.51 6.84
N VAL A 131 -6.42 0.54 6.84
CA VAL A 131 -6.02 -0.19 8.04
C VAL A 131 -5.10 0.71 8.87
N PRO A 132 -5.46 1.03 10.13
CA PRO A 132 -4.59 1.80 11.01
C PRO A 132 -3.27 1.07 11.26
N SER A 133 -2.16 1.80 11.27
CA SER A 133 -0.87 1.18 11.58
C SER A 133 -0.75 0.89 13.09
N LYS A 134 -0.01 -0.16 13.47
CA LYS A 134 0.27 -0.48 14.88
C LYS A 134 0.87 0.67 15.69
N THR A 135 1.62 1.57 15.04
CA THR A 135 2.23 2.73 15.72
C THR A 135 1.25 3.88 15.91
N SER A 136 0.10 3.84 15.24
CA SER A 136 -0.95 4.86 15.30
C SER A 136 -2.05 4.53 16.34
N VAL A 137 -2.08 3.30 16.86
CA VAL A 137 -3.15 2.83 17.77
C VAL A 137 -2.59 2.55 19.17
N LYS A 138 -3.18 3.18 20.19
CA LYS A 138 -2.73 3.02 21.60
C LYS A 138 -3.21 1.72 22.27
N ASN A 139 -4.31 1.11 21.79
CA ASN A 139 -4.99 -0.02 22.45
C ASN A 139 -5.21 -1.24 21.54
N ALA A 140 -4.46 -1.38 20.44
CA ALA A 140 -4.57 -2.48 19.46
C ALA A 140 -5.95 -2.71 18.81
N GLU A 141 -6.89 -1.75 18.92
CA GLU A 141 -8.15 -1.79 18.17
C GLU A 141 -7.95 -1.25 16.75
N PHE A 142 -7.80 -2.18 15.80
CA PHE A 142 -7.69 -1.84 14.38
C PHE A 142 -9.08 -1.63 13.78
N ALA A 143 -9.61 -0.42 13.92
CA ALA A 143 -10.89 -0.03 13.35
C ALA A 143 -10.71 0.48 11.91
N VAL A 144 -11.26 -0.25 10.93
CA VAL A 144 -11.29 0.18 9.52
C VAL A 144 -12.63 0.90 9.28
N PRO A 145 -12.66 2.16 8.83
CA PRO A 145 -13.90 2.93 8.70
C PRO A 145 -14.84 2.33 7.65
N ALA A 146 -16.14 2.35 7.92
CA ALA A 146 -17.15 1.90 6.97
C ALA A 146 -17.20 2.83 5.74
N VAL A 147 -17.10 2.25 4.55
CA VAL A 147 -16.98 3.01 3.29
C VAL A 147 -17.32 2.13 2.09
N SER A 148 -17.88 2.75 1.04
CA SER A 148 -17.96 2.17 -0.29
C SER A 148 -17.05 2.95 -1.25
N ILE A 149 -16.14 2.26 -1.92
CA ILE A 149 -15.20 2.83 -2.88
C ILE A 149 -15.35 2.10 -4.21
N TYR A 150 -15.48 2.86 -5.30
CA TYR A 150 -15.32 2.36 -6.66
C TYR A 150 -14.14 3.08 -7.29
N ASP A 151 -13.24 2.31 -7.92
CA ASP A 151 -12.03 2.90 -8.48
C ASP A 151 -11.55 2.15 -9.72
N TYR A 152 -10.89 2.90 -10.59
CA TYR A 152 -10.19 2.40 -11.76
C TYR A 152 -9.15 3.44 -12.21
N PRO A 153 -8.05 3.03 -12.84
CA PRO A 153 -7.02 3.97 -13.25
C PRO A 153 -7.44 4.77 -14.47
N ARG A 154 -7.14 6.08 -14.44
CA ARG A 154 -7.28 6.97 -15.60
C ARG A 154 -6.38 6.58 -16.78
N PHE A 155 -5.17 6.09 -16.49
CA PHE A 155 -4.17 5.72 -17.49
C PHE A 155 -3.69 4.29 -17.26
N ALA A 156 -3.55 3.52 -18.34
CA ALA A 156 -3.02 2.16 -18.28
C ALA A 156 -1.52 2.12 -17.95
N TRP A 157 -0.76 3.15 -18.33
CA TRP A 157 0.68 3.24 -18.07
C TRP A 157 0.96 4.25 -16.94
N ARG A 158 1.37 3.74 -15.78
CA ARG A 158 1.67 4.55 -14.58
C ARG A 158 3.09 4.23 -14.14
N GLY A 159 4.03 4.99 -14.71
CA GLY A 159 5.46 4.67 -14.67
C GLY A 159 6.25 5.39 -13.59
N ALA A 160 7.26 4.72 -13.05
CA ALA A 160 8.39 5.36 -12.36
C ALA A 160 9.72 4.84 -12.91
N MET A 161 10.70 5.73 -13.04
CA MET A 161 12.04 5.38 -13.51
C MET A 161 13.02 5.33 -12.33
N LEU A 162 13.84 4.28 -12.28
CA LEU A 162 14.94 4.15 -11.32
C LEU A 162 16.27 4.10 -12.08
N ASP A 163 17.11 5.12 -11.85
CA ASP A 163 18.49 5.16 -12.35
C ASP A 163 19.42 4.43 -11.40
N VAL A 164 19.87 3.26 -11.81
CA VAL A 164 20.90 2.49 -11.07
C VAL A 164 22.27 2.58 -11.73
N ALA A 165 22.35 3.19 -12.90
CA ALA A 165 23.58 3.32 -13.66
C ALA A 165 24.50 4.39 -13.05
N ARG A 166 23.95 5.54 -12.65
CA ARG A 166 24.75 6.64 -12.07
C ARG A 166 25.23 6.35 -10.65
N HIS A 167 24.35 5.80 -9.83
CA HIS A 167 24.63 5.32 -8.49
C HIS A 167 24.01 3.94 -8.31
N PHE A 168 24.79 3.00 -7.76
CA PHE A 168 24.30 1.65 -7.56
C PHE A 168 23.35 1.59 -6.36
N PHE A 169 22.23 0.90 -6.54
CA PHE A 169 21.29 0.55 -5.48
C PHE A 169 21.30 -0.96 -5.27
N THR A 170 21.31 -1.41 -4.02
CA THR A 170 21.25 -2.85 -3.73
C THR A 170 19.91 -3.46 -4.18
N MET A 171 19.87 -4.77 -4.37
CA MET A 171 18.62 -5.47 -4.73
C MET A 171 17.51 -5.22 -3.70
N GLN A 172 17.86 -5.07 -2.41
CA GLN A 172 16.87 -4.75 -1.39
C GLN A 172 16.25 -3.36 -1.62
N GLN A 173 17.07 -2.34 -1.89
CA GLN A 173 16.58 -0.99 -2.18
C GLN A 173 15.71 -0.93 -3.44
N VAL A 174 16.03 -1.74 -4.45
CA VAL A 174 15.18 -1.86 -5.66
C VAL A 174 13.81 -2.47 -5.30
N LYS A 175 13.77 -3.50 -4.45
CA LYS A 175 12.51 -4.08 -3.96
C LYS A 175 11.71 -3.09 -3.14
N ASP A 176 12.35 -2.35 -2.23
CA ASP A 176 11.70 -1.32 -1.43
C ASP A 176 11.10 -0.21 -2.32
N PHE A 177 11.77 0.13 -3.43
CA PHE A 177 11.24 1.05 -4.43
C PHE A 177 9.98 0.50 -5.11
N ILE A 178 9.99 -0.78 -5.50
CA ILE A 178 8.83 -1.46 -6.09
C ILE A 178 7.66 -1.53 -5.09
N ASP A 179 7.92 -1.82 -3.82
CA ASP A 179 6.88 -1.85 -2.78
C ASP A 179 6.20 -0.47 -2.63
N ASN A 180 6.97 0.62 -2.73
CA ASN A 180 6.42 1.97 -2.75
C ASN A 180 5.61 2.26 -4.02
N MET A 181 6.07 1.81 -5.19
CA MET A 181 5.31 1.92 -6.44
C MET A 181 3.94 1.23 -6.32
N VAL A 182 3.92 0.00 -5.79
CA VAL A 182 2.73 -0.80 -5.57
C VAL A 182 1.74 -0.11 -4.64
N ARG A 183 2.21 0.44 -3.51
CA ARG A 183 1.38 1.17 -2.54
C ARG A 183 0.58 2.30 -3.19
N TYR A 184 1.18 2.97 -4.19
CA TYR A 184 0.56 4.07 -4.93
C TYR A 184 0.01 3.66 -6.31
N LYS A 185 -0.16 2.35 -6.54
CA LYS A 185 -0.76 1.76 -7.74
C LYS A 185 -0.03 2.09 -9.05
N LEU A 186 1.28 2.36 -8.99
CA LEU A 186 2.13 2.41 -10.19
C LEU A 186 2.40 1.00 -10.70
N ASN A 187 2.40 0.81 -12.01
CA ASN A 187 2.42 -0.52 -12.63
C ASN A 187 3.54 -0.73 -13.66
N VAL A 188 4.31 0.30 -13.98
CA VAL A 188 5.46 0.18 -14.88
C VAL A 188 6.71 0.72 -14.20
N MET A 189 7.73 -0.12 -14.07
CA MET A 189 9.05 0.31 -13.65
C MET A 189 9.94 0.43 -14.89
N HIS A 190 10.41 1.65 -15.18
CA HIS A 190 11.50 1.85 -16.13
C HIS A 190 12.82 1.69 -15.39
N PHE A 191 13.47 0.54 -15.57
CA PHE A 191 14.72 0.23 -14.93
C PHE A 191 15.92 0.64 -15.80
N HIS A 192 16.53 1.79 -15.50
CA HIS A 192 17.64 2.34 -16.29
C HIS A 192 18.96 1.70 -15.85
N LEU A 193 19.36 0.65 -16.59
CA LEU A 193 20.41 -0.29 -16.17
C LEU A 193 21.83 0.09 -16.60
N THR A 194 21.99 1.02 -17.55
CA THR A 194 23.28 1.31 -18.16
C THR A 194 23.42 2.78 -18.53
N ASP A 195 24.60 3.33 -18.33
CA ASP A 195 24.96 4.69 -18.72
C ASP A 195 26.49 4.85 -18.74
N ASP A 196 27.01 6.04 -19.01
CA ASP A 196 28.45 6.31 -19.09
C ASP A 196 29.21 5.91 -17.81
N GLN A 197 28.56 6.05 -16.65
CA GLN A 197 29.17 5.83 -15.34
C GLN A 197 28.97 4.40 -14.80
N GLY A 198 28.25 3.54 -15.52
CA GLY A 198 27.94 2.22 -14.99
C GLY A 198 27.14 1.30 -15.91
N TRP A 199 27.51 0.02 -15.89
CA TRP A 199 26.74 -1.08 -16.47
C TRP A 199 26.29 -2.04 -15.37
N ARG A 200 24.98 -2.23 -15.19
CA ARG A 200 24.41 -2.89 -14.00
C ARG A 200 23.81 -4.27 -14.22
N LEU A 201 23.75 -4.78 -15.45
CA LEU A 201 23.13 -6.07 -15.74
C LEU A 201 24.16 -7.09 -16.21
N GLN A 202 24.25 -8.25 -15.57
CA GLN A 202 25.15 -9.30 -16.06
C GLN A 202 24.70 -9.84 -17.43
N ILE A 203 25.61 -9.78 -18.42
CA ILE A 203 25.46 -10.45 -19.71
C ILE A 203 26.52 -11.55 -19.79
N LYS A 204 26.10 -12.82 -19.73
CA LYS A 204 26.99 -13.97 -19.60
C LYS A 204 28.05 -14.07 -20.72
N SER A 205 27.68 -13.69 -21.95
CA SER A 205 28.59 -13.69 -23.10
C SER A 205 29.55 -12.49 -23.14
N LEU A 206 29.32 -11.45 -22.32
CA LEU A 206 30.08 -10.20 -22.30
C LEU A 206 30.51 -9.84 -20.86
N PRO A 207 31.33 -10.69 -20.19
CA PRO A 207 31.63 -10.55 -18.77
C PRO A 207 32.31 -9.22 -18.41
N LYS A 208 33.10 -8.64 -19.33
CA LYS A 208 33.76 -7.34 -19.13
C LYS A 208 32.80 -6.19 -18.84
N LEU A 209 31.52 -6.31 -19.25
CA LEU A 209 30.51 -5.29 -18.97
C LEU A 209 30.30 -5.11 -17.47
N THR A 210 30.31 -6.17 -16.67
CA THR A 210 30.17 -6.07 -15.20
C THR A 210 31.50 -6.19 -14.46
N GLU A 211 32.48 -6.95 -14.97
CA GLU A 211 33.82 -7.01 -14.34
C GLU A 211 34.51 -5.64 -14.35
N VAL A 212 34.29 -4.83 -15.39
CA VAL A 212 34.88 -3.49 -15.52
C VAL A 212 33.82 -2.40 -15.42
N GLY A 213 32.75 -2.49 -16.21
CA GLY A 213 31.75 -1.41 -16.35
C GLY A 213 30.86 -1.21 -15.13
N ALA A 214 30.79 -2.17 -14.19
CA ALA A 214 30.01 -2.01 -12.96
C ALA A 214 30.72 -1.18 -11.89
N TRP A 215 31.99 -0.80 -12.07
CA TRP A 215 32.82 -0.22 -11.02
C TRP A 215 33.46 1.09 -11.47
N ARG A 216 33.48 2.07 -10.57
CA ARG A 216 34.15 3.36 -10.78
C ARG A 216 34.83 3.85 -9.50
N PRO A 217 35.76 4.82 -9.59
CA PRO A 217 36.24 5.50 -8.41
C PRO A 217 35.10 6.28 -7.74
N GLU A 218 35.12 6.31 -6.42
CA GLU A 218 34.13 7.06 -5.65
C GLU A 218 34.28 8.56 -5.91
N ARG A 219 33.14 9.24 -6.05
CA ARG A 219 33.07 10.68 -6.27
C ARG A 219 31.95 11.26 -5.41
N THR A 220 32.28 12.28 -4.64
CA THR A 220 31.34 13.08 -3.86
C THR A 220 31.42 14.54 -4.31
N GLY A 221 30.33 15.29 -4.21
CA GLY A 221 30.27 16.70 -4.58
C GLY A 221 29.19 17.04 -5.60
N LYS A 222 29.19 18.29 -6.08
CA LYS A 222 28.18 18.80 -7.02
C LYS A 222 28.41 18.25 -8.42
N TRP A 223 27.30 17.98 -9.11
CA TRP A 223 27.31 17.61 -10.53
C TRP A 223 28.09 18.63 -11.35
N GLY A 224 28.96 18.14 -12.25
CA GLY A 224 29.80 18.98 -13.12
C GLY A 224 31.12 19.46 -12.52
N ASN A 225 31.37 19.28 -11.21
CA ASN A 225 32.62 19.71 -10.56
C ASN A 225 33.52 18.55 -10.12
N THR A 226 33.24 17.34 -10.58
CA THR A 226 34.03 16.14 -10.25
C THR A 226 35.13 15.93 -11.29
N ALA A 227 36.37 15.74 -10.82
CA ALA A 227 37.48 15.40 -11.69
C ALA A 227 37.23 14.08 -12.44
N LYS A 228 37.67 14.01 -13.70
CA LYS A 228 37.66 12.77 -14.48
C LYS A 228 38.50 11.70 -13.76
N PRO A 229 38.06 10.44 -13.70
CA PRO A 229 38.83 9.37 -13.08
C PRO A 229 40.13 9.11 -13.84
N SER A 230 41.23 8.94 -13.11
CA SER A 230 42.52 8.54 -13.69
C SER A 230 42.48 7.04 -14.07
N PRO A 231 43.18 6.60 -15.13
CA PRO A 231 43.28 5.17 -15.47
C PRO A 231 43.83 4.29 -14.33
N SER A 232 44.68 4.85 -13.46
CA SER A 232 45.30 4.11 -12.34
C SER A 232 44.49 4.14 -11.05
N GLU A 233 43.34 4.82 -11.04
CA GLU A 233 42.56 5.03 -9.83
C GLU A 233 41.75 3.78 -9.45
N PRO A 234 41.73 3.38 -8.17
CA PRO A 234 40.95 2.23 -7.73
C PRO A 234 39.45 2.39 -8.01
N LYS A 235 38.85 1.37 -8.64
CA LYS A 235 37.42 1.33 -8.94
C LYS A 235 36.68 0.53 -7.87
N THR A 236 36.42 1.16 -6.74
CA THR A 236 35.88 0.49 -5.53
C THR A 236 34.38 0.68 -5.33
N TYR A 237 33.76 1.64 -6.04
CA TYR A 237 32.34 1.94 -5.90
C TYR A 237 31.55 1.35 -7.06
N GLY A 238 30.53 0.54 -6.75
CA GLY A 238 29.71 -0.07 -7.78
C GLY A 238 28.94 -1.30 -7.35
N GLY A 239 28.50 -2.06 -8.36
CA GLY A 239 27.68 -3.26 -8.22
C GLY A 239 26.88 -3.52 -9.50
N PHE A 240 26.34 -4.73 -9.61
CA PHE A 240 25.49 -5.19 -10.70
C PHE A 240 24.49 -6.25 -10.21
N TYR A 241 23.49 -6.55 -11.03
CA TYR A 241 22.47 -7.58 -10.86
C TYR A 241 22.70 -8.76 -11.80
#